data_AF-A0A7W0IZI8-F1
#
_entry.id   AF-A0A7W0IZI8-F1
#
_cell.length_a   1.000
_cell.length_b   1.000
_cell.length_c   1.000
_cell.angle_alpha   90.00
_cell.angle_beta   90.00
_cell.angle_gamma   90.00
#
_symmetry.space_group_name_H-M   'P 1'
#
loop_
_entity.id
_entity.type
_entity.pdbx_description
1 polymer ?
#
loop_
_entity_poly.entity_id
_entity_poly.type
_entity_poly.pdbx_seq_one_letter_code
_entity_poly.pdbx_strand_id
1 'polypeptide(L)'
;MPKTLIYYHRSYRKITGSGRVFLGLLMATSLPLSMLILFFHSDVTAWVSVATKAALASYNPSWSIEVVEKTFLWNKMSFVSISGKIPSELTIAANGFLSLLMIVLLLLTRKGKNIAVYFIFLFGFNLASALFFSAFPGDFPYTAAEFSELYMKAQISMWLFIPIILGMAFLPLPGSLATKILLILATLSYSVGFCTLRYIIFLFIIKEYSIFYMALLFFAFGPLIDFVYIVGFYSVYNRRLAIQLKGSASVWKWSY
;
A
#
# COMPACT_ATOMS: atom_id res chain seq x y z
N MET A 1 34.80 -35.02 6.43
CA MET A 1 33.82 -36.00 5.93
C MET A 1 33.04 -35.36 4.77
N PRO A 2 33.05 -35.94 3.56
CA PRO A 2 32.23 -35.44 2.47
C PRO A 2 30.75 -35.63 2.83
N LYS A 3 29.88 -34.67 2.51
CA LYS A 3 28.43 -34.86 2.66
C LYS A 3 28.01 -36.02 1.75
N THR A 4 27.62 -37.14 2.33
CA THR A 4 27.18 -38.38 1.65
C THR A 4 25.84 -38.23 0.91
N LEU A 5 25.14 -37.10 1.09
CA LEU A 5 23.90 -36.77 0.40
C LEU A 5 23.95 -35.34 -0.13
N ILE A 6 23.89 -35.20 -1.46
CA ILE A 6 23.64 -33.93 -2.13
C ILE A 6 22.12 -33.72 -2.12
N TYR A 7 21.63 -32.85 -1.24
CA TYR A 7 20.24 -32.42 -1.28
C TYR A 7 20.01 -31.58 -2.54
N TYR A 8 19.02 -31.95 -3.36
CA TYR A 8 18.64 -31.16 -4.53
C TYR A 8 18.34 -29.70 -4.15
N HIS A 9 18.72 -28.78 -5.03
CA HIS A 9 18.48 -27.36 -4.84
C HIS A 9 16.97 -27.07 -4.73
N ARG A 10 16.59 -26.03 -3.97
CA ARG A 10 15.17 -25.69 -3.71
C ARG A 10 14.36 -25.44 -4.99
N SER A 11 15.02 -25.11 -6.09
CA SER A 11 14.44 -24.95 -7.43
C SER A 11 13.90 -26.23 -8.06
N TYR A 12 14.29 -27.42 -7.58
CA TYR A 12 13.77 -28.72 -8.08
C TYR A 12 12.41 -29.10 -7.47
N ARG A 13 11.84 -28.26 -6.60
CA ARG A 13 10.53 -28.49 -5.99
C ARG A 13 9.45 -27.99 -6.94
N LYS A 14 8.65 -28.91 -7.50
CA LYS A 14 7.46 -28.54 -8.28
C LYS A 14 6.24 -28.45 -7.36
N ILE A 15 5.41 -27.44 -7.58
CA ILE A 15 4.06 -27.39 -7.02
C ILE A 15 3.25 -28.46 -7.78
N THR A 16 2.85 -29.51 -7.08
CA THR A 16 2.00 -30.55 -7.66
C THR A 16 0.58 -30.02 -7.80
N GLY A 17 0.09 -29.87 -9.03
CA GLY A 17 -1.28 -29.41 -9.28
C GLY A 17 -1.54 -29.14 -10.75
N SER A 18 -2.80 -29.25 -11.16
CA SER A 18 -3.23 -28.82 -12.49
C SER A 18 -3.47 -27.31 -12.48
N GLY A 19 -2.97 -26.60 -13.50
CA GLY A 19 -3.23 -25.16 -13.67
C GLY A 19 -4.73 -24.83 -13.71
N ARG A 20 -5.57 -25.76 -14.20
CA ARG A 20 -7.04 -25.62 -14.19
C ARG A 20 -7.61 -25.65 -12.78
N VAL A 21 -7.08 -26.52 -11.91
CA VAL A 21 -7.50 -26.61 -10.50
C VAL A 21 -7.07 -25.34 -9.75
N PHE A 22 -5.86 -24.85 -9.99
CA PHE A 22 -5.41 -23.58 -9.43
C PHE A 22 -6.29 -22.41 -9.89
N LEU A 23 -6.57 -22.31 -11.20
CA LEU A 23 -7.42 -21.25 -11.73
C LEU A 23 -8.84 -21.33 -11.17
N GLY A 24 -9.41 -22.53 -11.07
CA GLY A 24 -10.71 -22.77 -10.44
C GLY A 24 -10.75 -22.34 -8.98
N LEU A 25 -9.71 -22.67 -8.20
CA LEU A 25 -9.58 -22.22 -6.81
C LEU A 25 -9.43 -20.70 -6.71
N LEU A 26 -8.61 -20.09 -7.57
CA LEU A 26 -8.42 -18.64 -7.62
C LEU A 26 -9.74 -17.92 -7.91
N MET A 27 -10.49 -18.40 -8.90
CA MET A 27 -11.81 -17.86 -9.22
C MET A 27 -12.79 -18.07 -8.05
N ALA A 28 -12.82 -19.25 -7.45
CA ALA A 28 -13.73 -19.57 -6.35
C ALA A 28 -13.44 -18.80 -5.05
N THR A 29 -12.20 -18.33 -4.83
CA THR A 29 -11.86 -17.56 -3.61
C THR A 29 -11.70 -16.08 -3.85
N SER A 30 -10.93 -15.67 -4.85
CA SER A 30 -10.54 -14.28 -5.04
C SER A 30 -11.63 -13.45 -5.69
N LEU A 31 -12.43 -14.03 -6.61
CA LEU A 31 -13.54 -13.31 -7.22
C LEU A 31 -14.64 -12.99 -6.20
N PRO A 32 -15.15 -13.92 -5.37
CA PRO A 32 -16.17 -13.56 -4.37
C PRO A 32 -15.70 -12.48 -3.41
N LEU A 33 -14.44 -12.55 -2.94
CA LEU A 33 -13.89 -11.51 -2.06
C LEU A 33 -13.79 -10.15 -2.76
N SER A 34 -13.36 -10.13 -4.03
CA SER A 34 -13.30 -8.88 -4.81
C SER A 34 -14.70 -8.33 -5.11
N MET A 35 -15.67 -9.20 -5.38
CA MET A 35 -17.07 -8.82 -5.57
C MET A 35 -17.68 -8.24 -4.28
N LEU A 36 -17.39 -8.83 -3.11
CA LEU A 36 -17.82 -8.25 -1.84
C LEU A 36 -17.29 -6.82 -1.69
N ILE A 37 -16.04 -6.57 -2.05
CA ILE A 37 -15.48 -5.21 -2.02
C ILE A 37 -16.21 -4.30 -3.00
N LEU A 38 -16.52 -4.77 -4.21
CA LEU A 38 -17.28 -3.98 -5.19
C LEU A 38 -18.68 -3.59 -4.68
N PHE A 39 -19.37 -4.48 -3.96
CA PHE A 39 -20.68 -4.16 -3.39
C PHE A 39 -20.59 -3.27 -2.15
N PHE A 40 -19.63 -3.50 -1.26
CA PHE A 40 -19.55 -2.85 0.05
C PHE A 40 -18.56 -1.68 0.15
N HIS A 41 -17.81 -1.33 -0.90
CA HIS A 41 -16.84 -0.22 -0.81
C HIS A 41 -17.50 1.13 -0.53
N SER A 42 -18.76 1.33 -0.91
CA SER A 42 -19.51 2.54 -0.56
C SER A 42 -19.59 2.71 0.95
N ASP A 43 -19.99 1.67 1.67
CA ASP A 43 -20.10 1.72 3.14
C ASP A 43 -18.74 1.87 3.81
N VAL A 44 -17.72 1.16 3.30
CA VAL A 44 -16.36 1.25 3.82
C VAL A 44 -15.80 2.65 3.65
N THR A 45 -15.92 3.23 2.45
CA THR A 45 -15.40 4.59 2.17
C THR A 45 -16.16 5.67 2.93
N ALA A 46 -17.46 5.50 3.13
CA ALA A 46 -18.26 6.36 4.00
C ALA A 46 -17.76 6.31 5.45
N TRP A 47 -17.54 5.12 6.00
CA TRP A 47 -17.00 4.95 7.35
C TRP A 47 -15.62 5.58 7.50
N VAL A 48 -14.71 5.32 6.55
CA VAL A 48 -13.36 5.90 6.51
C VAL A 48 -13.44 7.43 6.48
N SER A 49 -14.32 8.00 5.66
CA SER A 49 -14.47 9.45 5.50
C SER A 49 -15.06 10.11 6.74
N VAL A 50 -16.06 9.49 7.38
CA VAL A 50 -16.64 9.97 8.64
C VAL A 50 -15.64 9.92 9.78
N ALA A 51 -14.90 8.80 9.91
CA ALA A 51 -13.83 8.68 10.91
C ALA A 51 -12.74 9.74 10.69
N THR A 52 -12.40 10.01 9.43
CA THR A 52 -11.42 11.03 9.07
C THR A 52 -11.90 12.43 9.41
N LYS A 53 -13.14 12.77 9.03
CA LYS A 53 -13.76 14.04 9.40
C LYS A 53 -13.79 14.23 10.92
N ALA A 54 -14.19 13.21 11.66
CA ALA A 54 -14.25 13.27 13.12
C ALA A 54 -12.86 13.55 13.71
N ALA A 55 -11.84 12.80 13.31
CA ALA A 55 -10.47 12.96 13.82
C ALA A 55 -9.90 14.36 13.52
N LEU A 56 -10.08 14.87 12.30
CA LEU A 56 -9.60 16.20 11.90
C LEU A 56 -10.38 17.33 12.58
N ALA A 57 -11.70 17.20 12.72
CA ALA A 57 -12.54 18.18 13.41
C ALA A 57 -12.24 18.23 14.92
N SER A 58 -11.88 17.10 15.53
CA SER A 58 -11.40 17.07 16.92
C SER A 58 -10.07 17.79 17.10
N TYR A 59 -9.19 17.79 16.10
CA TYR A 59 -7.94 18.54 16.13
C TYR A 59 -8.17 20.05 15.98
N ASN A 60 -8.93 20.47 14.96
CA ASN A 60 -9.25 21.87 14.74
C ASN A 60 -10.70 22.05 14.25
N PRO A 61 -11.63 22.45 15.13
CA PRO A 61 -13.04 22.63 14.77
C PRO A 61 -13.31 23.72 13.74
N SER A 62 -12.37 24.65 13.52
CA SER A 62 -12.51 25.74 12.54
C SER A 62 -12.33 25.28 11.10
N TRP A 63 -11.82 24.06 10.88
CA TRP A 63 -11.64 23.53 9.53
C TRP A 63 -12.99 23.17 8.91
N SER A 64 -13.29 23.78 7.76
CA SER A 64 -14.40 23.36 6.90
C SER A 64 -14.06 22.00 6.29
N ILE A 65 -14.67 20.94 6.83
CA ILE A 65 -14.46 19.55 6.43
C ILE A 65 -15.79 18.95 6.02
N GLU A 66 -15.87 18.54 4.76
CA GLU A 66 -17.08 17.96 4.16
C GLU A 66 -16.81 16.55 3.68
N VAL A 67 -17.81 15.67 3.77
CA VAL A 67 -17.77 14.36 3.15
C VAL A 67 -18.56 14.48 1.85
N VAL A 68 -17.88 14.21 0.73
CA VAL A 68 -18.44 14.31 -0.61
C VAL A 68 -18.58 12.90 -1.16
N GLU A 69 -19.66 12.65 -1.89
CA GLU A 69 -19.90 11.40 -2.59
C GLU A 69 -19.73 11.60 -4.10
N LYS A 70 -19.03 10.66 -4.74
CA LYS A 70 -18.97 10.56 -6.20
C LYS A 70 -19.15 9.11 -6.62
N THR A 71 -19.69 8.89 -7.81
CA THR A 71 -19.75 7.55 -8.40
C THR A 71 -18.35 7.09 -8.80
N PHE A 72 -17.98 5.89 -8.38
CA PHE A 72 -16.75 5.23 -8.82
C PHE A 72 -17.03 3.74 -9.03
N LEU A 73 -16.59 3.21 -10.18
CA LEU A 73 -17.01 1.89 -10.65
C LEU A 73 -18.54 1.81 -10.79
N TRP A 74 -19.22 1.03 -9.95
CA TRP A 74 -20.67 0.78 -10.05
C TRP A 74 -21.43 1.24 -8.80
N ASN A 75 -20.74 1.80 -7.81
CA ASN A 75 -21.33 2.28 -6.57
C ASN A 75 -20.80 3.68 -6.24
N LYS A 76 -21.25 4.23 -5.12
CA LYS A 76 -20.74 5.49 -4.59
C LYS A 76 -19.43 5.26 -3.85
N MET A 77 -18.58 6.28 -3.88
CA MET A 77 -17.38 6.41 -3.08
C MET A 77 -17.47 7.73 -2.32
N SER A 78 -17.31 7.68 -1.01
CA SER A 78 -17.17 8.87 -0.17
C SER A 78 -15.69 9.24 -0.01
N PHE A 79 -15.41 10.54 0.01
CA PHE A 79 -14.10 11.08 0.33
C PHE A 79 -14.25 12.43 1.04
N VAL A 80 -13.20 12.88 1.71
CA VAL A 80 -13.20 14.13 2.47
C VAL A 80 -12.73 15.29 1.60
N SER A 81 -13.56 16.32 1.47
CA SER A 81 -13.20 17.61 0.90
C SER A 81 -12.72 18.54 2.02
N ILE A 82 -11.53 19.08 1.85
CA ILE A 82 -10.90 20.04 2.75
C ILE A 82 -10.01 20.95 1.91
N SER A 83 -9.80 22.21 2.32
CA SER A 83 -8.87 23.10 1.63
C SER A 83 -7.41 22.77 1.97
N GLY A 84 -6.53 22.83 0.97
CA GLY A 84 -5.08 22.67 1.16
C GLY A 84 -4.39 24.02 1.37
N LYS A 85 -3.18 23.99 1.94
CA LYS A 85 -2.33 25.19 2.10
C LYS A 85 -1.28 25.27 1.00
N ILE A 86 -1.21 26.41 0.32
CA ILE A 86 -0.19 26.69 -0.71
C ILE A 86 1.18 26.86 -0.01
N PRO A 87 2.27 26.27 -0.54
CA PRO A 87 3.58 26.40 0.09
C PRO A 87 4.12 27.83 0.02
N SER A 88 4.76 28.28 1.09
CA SER A 88 5.52 29.54 1.09
C SER A 88 6.86 29.37 0.37
N GLU A 89 7.43 30.46 -0.16
CA GLU A 89 8.77 30.45 -0.78
C GLU A 89 9.84 29.89 0.15
N LEU A 90 9.77 30.23 1.45
CA LEU A 90 10.68 29.70 2.47
C LEU A 90 10.54 28.17 2.61
N THR A 91 9.30 27.67 2.62
CA THR A 91 9.03 26.23 2.68
C THR A 91 9.62 25.51 1.47
N ILE A 92 9.45 26.08 0.26
CA ILE A 92 9.98 25.52 -0.98
C ILE A 92 11.51 25.48 -0.94
N ALA A 93 12.15 26.61 -0.63
CA ALA A 93 13.60 26.74 -0.59
C ALA A 93 14.23 25.82 0.47
N ALA A 94 13.68 25.80 1.68
CA ALA A 94 14.20 24.98 2.78
C ALA A 94 14.07 23.48 2.48
N ASN A 95 12.91 23.02 1.99
CA ASN A 95 12.74 21.60 1.63
C ASN A 95 13.58 21.20 0.43
N GLY A 96 13.74 22.08 -0.57
CA GLY A 96 14.59 21.84 -1.73
C GLY A 96 16.07 21.71 -1.34
N PHE A 97 16.59 22.66 -0.57
CA PHE A 97 17.96 22.61 -0.06
C PHE A 97 18.21 21.39 0.82
N LEU A 98 17.32 21.12 1.78
CA LEU A 98 17.46 19.97 2.67
C LEU A 98 17.41 18.65 1.89
N SER A 99 16.51 18.53 0.91
CA SER A 99 16.42 17.33 0.08
C SER A 99 17.69 17.11 -0.73
N LEU A 100 18.23 18.16 -1.36
CA LEU A 100 19.46 18.08 -2.13
C LEU A 100 20.65 17.69 -1.23
N LEU A 101 20.80 18.35 -0.08
CA LEU A 101 21.85 18.05 0.90
C LEU A 101 21.77 16.58 1.35
N MET A 102 20.58 16.10 1.70
CA MET A 102 20.38 14.74 2.15
C MET A 102 20.67 13.71 1.05
N ILE A 103 20.28 13.98 -0.20
CA ILE A 103 20.62 13.11 -1.34
C ILE A 103 22.14 13.00 -1.48
N VAL A 104 22.87 14.12 -1.45
CA VAL A 104 24.33 14.13 -1.55
C VAL A 104 24.96 13.32 -0.41
N LEU A 105 24.55 13.55 0.84
CA LEU A 105 25.08 12.82 2.00
C LEU A 105 24.80 11.32 1.91
N LEU A 106 23.61 10.93 1.46
CA LEU A 106 23.24 9.51 1.31
C LEU A 106 24.01 8.82 0.19
N LEU A 107 24.30 9.51 -0.92
CA LEU A 107 25.14 8.99 -2.01
C LEU A 107 26.58 8.71 -1.58
N LEU A 108 27.10 9.47 -0.60
CA LEU A 108 28.45 9.27 -0.06
C LEU A 108 28.53 8.09 0.92
N THR A 109 27.39 7.54 1.35
CA THR A 109 27.35 6.50 2.38
C THR A 109 27.76 5.13 1.81
N ARG A 110 28.80 4.52 2.41
CA ARG A 110 29.33 3.20 1.96
C ARG A 110 28.57 1.99 2.55
N LYS A 111 27.95 2.14 3.72
CA LYS A 111 27.21 1.08 4.42
C LYS A 111 25.70 1.29 4.30
N GLY A 112 24.91 0.22 4.35
CA GLY A 112 23.45 0.34 4.38
C GLY A 112 22.84 0.89 3.08
N LYS A 113 23.44 0.60 1.92
CA LYS A 113 23.04 1.14 0.61
C LYS A 113 21.54 1.03 0.32
N ASN A 114 20.90 -0.07 0.71
CA ASN A 114 19.46 -0.27 0.46
C ASN A 114 18.59 0.76 1.20
N ILE A 115 18.95 1.09 2.45
CA ILE A 115 18.26 2.10 3.25
C ILE A 115 18.55 3.49 2.67
N ALA A 116 19.80 3.74 2.28
CA ALA A 116 20.18 5.01 1.65
C ALA A 116 19.40 5.24 0.34
N VAL A 117 19.24 4.22 -0.51
CA VAL A 117 18.45 4.30 -1.75
C VAL A 117 16.99 4.64 -1.46
N TYR A 118 16.39 4.03 -0.44
CA TYR A 118 15.03 4.35 -0.03
C TYR A 118 14.87 5.83 0.38
N PHE A 119 15.78 6.34 1.21
CA PHE A 119 15.72 7.76 1.60
C PHE A 119 16.03 8.70 0.44
N ILE A 120 16.97 8.37 -0.45
CA ILE A 120 17.21 9.14 -1.68
C ILE A 120 15.94 9.23 -2.51
N PHE A 121 15.18 8.14 -2.63
CA PHE A 121 13.89 8.12 -3.30
C PHE A 121 12.86 9.06 -2.62
N LEU A 122 12.79 9.07 -1.28
CA LEU A 122 11.91 10.00 -0.54
C LEU A 122 12.30 11.47 -0.76
N PHE A 123 13.59 11.79 -0.60
CA PHE A 123 14.09 13.15 -0.83
C PHE A 123 13.99 13.55 -2.31
N GLY A 124 14.03 12.58 -3.23
CA GLY A 124 13.79 12.81 -4.65
C GLY A 124 12.40 13.37 -4.93
N PHE A 125 11.36 12.85 -4.28
CA PHE A 125 10.00 13.43 -4.41
C PHE A 125 9.92 14.85 -3.85
N ASN A 126 10.49 15.09 -2.66
CA ASN A 126 10.49 16.43 -2.09
C ASN A 126 11.28 17.44 -2.94
N LEU A 127 12.42 17.01 -3.51
CA LEU A 127 13.20 17.85 -4.41
C LEU A 127 12.42 18.12 -5.70
N ALA A 128 11.75 17.12 -6.27
CA ALA A 128 10.89 17.31 -7.44
C ALA A 128 9.73 18.30 -7.16
N SER A 129 9.07 18.17 -6.00
CA SER A 129 8.07 19.16 -5.55
C SER A 129 8.67 20.56 -5.43
N ALA A 130 9.86 20.69 -4.83
CA ALA A 130 10.52 21.99 -4.67
C ALA A 130 10.88 22.63 -6.01
N LEU A 131 11.40 21.85 -6.96
CA LEU A 131 11.69 22.34 -8.30
C LEU A 131 10.41 22.78 -9.03
N PHE A 132 9.34 21.99 -8.92
CA PHE A 132 8.05 22.32 -9.54
C PHE A 132 7.47 23.62 -8.96
N PHE A 133 7.33 23.72 -7.64
CA PHE A 133 6.73 24.90 -7.01
C PHE A 133 7.62 26.15 -7.08
N SER A 134 8.93 25.99 -7.27
CA SER A 134 9.83 27.11 -7.55
C SER A 134 9.65 27.67 -8.97
N ALA A 135 9.46 26.79 -9.96
CA ALA A 135 9.36 27.20 -11.36
C ALA A 135 7.92 27.52 -11.81
N PHE A 136 6.92 26.78 -11.34
CA PHE A 136 5.54 26.80 -11.83
C PHE A 136 4.50 26.71 -10.71
N PRO A 137 4.53 27.60 -9.67
CA PRO A 137 3.62 27.49 -8.52
C PRO A 137 2.14 27.64 -8.90
N GLY A 138 1.82 28.45 -9.92
CA GLY A 138 0.45 28.71 -10.36
C GLY A 138 -0.17 27.60 -11.21
N ASP A 139 0.66 26.71 -11.77
CA ASP A 139 0.22 25.65 -12.68
C ASP A 139 -0.07 24.33 -11.95
N PHE A 140 0.03 24.29 -10.62
CA PHE A 140 -0.24 23.06 -9.87
C PHE A 140 -1.73 22.70 -9.97
N PRO A 141 -2.09 21.60 -10.66
CA PRO A 141 -3.47 21.39 -11.09
C PRO A 141 -4.30 20.64 -10.04
N TYR A 142 -3.76 20.40 -8.84
CA TYR A 142 -4.37 19.55 -7.84
C TYR A 142 -4.71 20.30 -6.55
N THR A 143 -5.96 20.14 -6.13
CA THR A 143 -6.49 20.55 -4.83
C THR A 143 -6.40 19.41 -3.82
N ALA A 144 -6.54 19.74 -2.54
CA ALA A 144 -6.62 18.74 -1.47
C ALA A 144 -7.82 17.79 -1.64
N ALA A 145 -8.94 18.28 -2.19
CA ALA A 145 -10.10 17.45 -2.53
C ALA A 145 -9.80 16.46 -3.67
N GLU A 146 -9.09 16.88 -4.72
CA GLU A 146 -8.69 15.98 -5.81
C GLU A 146 -7.68 14.93 -5.37
N PHE A 147 -6.72 15.30 -4.52
CA PHE A 147 -5.83 14.33 -3.87
C PHE A 147 -6.62 13.30 -3.07
N SER A 148 -7.58 13.78 -2.28
CA SER A 148 -8.43 12.96 -1.42
C SER A 148 -9.26 11.95 -2.23
N GLU A 149 -9.86 12.42 -3.33
CA GLU A 149 -10.59 11.58 -4.29
C GLU A 149 -9.67 10.54 -4.94
N LEU A 150 -8.50 10.96 -5.43
CA LEU A 150 -7.54 10.07 -6.07
C LEU A 150 -7.02 8.99 -5.11
N TYR A 151 -6.72 9.39 -3.87
CA TYR A 151 -6.31 8.47 -2.83
C TYR A 151 -7.38 7.41 -2.59
N MET A 152 -8.65 7.81 -2.45
CA MET A 152 -9.71 6.84 -2.17
C MET A 152 -9.99 5.89 -3.35
N LYS A 153 -9.90 6.38 -4.60
CA LYS A 153 -9.91 5.51 -5.79
C LYS A 153 -8.76 4.50 -5.78
N ALA A 154 -7.55 4.93 -5.42
CA ALA A 154 -6.40 4.05 -5.32
C ALA A 154 -6.59 2.99 -4.23
N GLN A 155 -7.19 3.35 -3.08
CA GLN A 155 -7.46 2.41 -1.99
C GLN A 155 -8.52 1.37 -2.35
N ILE A 156 -9.63 1.78 -2.97
CA ILE A 156 -10.62 0.83 -3.50
C ILE A 156 -9.96 -0.13 -4.49
N SER A 157 -9.16 0.41 -5.43
CA SER A 157 -8.42 -0.41 -6.40
C SER A 157 -7.51 -1.41 -5.68
N MET A 158 -6.79 -0.97 -4.65
CA MET A 158 -5.92 -1.84 -3.85
C MET A 158 -6.71 -2.95 -3.17
N TRP A 159 -7.84 -2.63 -2.53
CA TRP A 159 -8.72 -3.62 -1.91
C TRP A 159 -9.19 -4.67 -2.92
N LEU A 160 -9.56 -4.26 -4.14
CA LEU A 160 -9.93 -5.19 -5.21
C LEU A 160 -8.78 -6.11 -5.63
N PHE A 161 -7.55 -5.62 -5.65
CA PHE A 161 -6.40 -6.42 -6.07
C PHE A 161 -5.80 -7.30 -4.97
N ILE A 162 -5.99 -6.98 -3.68
CA ILE A 162 -5.46 -7.79 -2.57
C ILE A 162 -5.87 -9.27 -2.67
N PRO A 163 -7.16 -9.65 -2.83
CA PRO A 163 -7.56 -11.05 -2.98
C PRO A 163 -6.93 -11.73 -4.19
N ILE A 164 -6.71 -11.01 -5.29
CA ILE A 164 -6.15 -11.55 -6.53
C ILE A 164 -4.65 -11.80 -6.35
N ILE A 165 -3.90 -10.79 -5.90
CA ILE A 165 -2.44 -10.87 -5.68
C ILE A 165 -2.12 -11.95 -4.65
N LEU A 166 -2.80 -11.93 -3.50
CA LEU A 166 -2.59 -12.91 -2.44
C LEU A 166 -3.11 -14.30 -2.85
N GLY A 167 -4.21 -14.38 -3.59
CA GLY A 167 -4.72 -15.63 -4.14
C GLY A 167 -3.69 -16.29 -5.06
N MET A 168 -3.10 -15.53 -5.97
CA MET A 168 -2.02 -16.02 -6.84
C MET A 168 -0.79 -16.47 -6.04
N ALA A 169 -0.46 -15.76 -4.96
CA ALA A 169 0.71 -16.07 -4.14
C ALA A 169 0.50 -17.29 -3.22
N PHE A 170 -0.68 -17.46 -2.62
CA PHE A 170 -0.92 -18.45 -1.55
C PHE A 170 -1.65 -19.70 -1.99
N LEU A 171 -2.58 -19.62 -2.93
CA LEU A 171 -3.35 -20.79 -3.35
C LEU A 171 -2.48 -21.96 -3.85
N PRO A 172 -1.34 -21.73 -4.55
CA PRO A 172 -0.47 -22.82 -4.95
C PRO A 172 0.27 -23.50 -3.80
N LEU A 173 0.37 -22.85 -2.62
CA LEU A 173 1.19 -23.35 -1.53
C LEU A 173 0.51 -24.52 -0.80
N PRO A 174 1.27 -25.53 -0.34
CA PRO A 174 0.72 -26.68 0.38
C PRO A 174 0.30 -26.26 1.80
N GLY A 175 -0.96 -25.86 1.97
CA GLY A 175 -1.56 -25.42 3.22
C GLY A 175 -3.09 -25.40 3.13
N SER A 176 -3.78 -25.37 4.27
CA SER A 176 -5.24 -25.41 4.30
C SER A 176 -5.85 -24.19 3.60
N LEU A 177 -6.97 -24.40 2.91
CA LEU A 177 -7.70 -23.32 2.23
C LEU A 177 -8.20 -22.27 3.24
N ALA A 178 -8.67 -22.71 4.41
CA ALA A 178 -9.16 -21.84 5.46
C ALA A 178 -8.10 -20.85 5.95
N THR A 179 -6.85 -21.30 6.18
CA THR A 179 -5.78 -20.39 6.62
C THR A 179 -5.42 -19.37 5.54
N LYS A 180 -5.49 -19.75 4.26
CA LYS A 180 -5.24 -18.84 3.13
C LYS A 180 -6.33 -17.77 3.03
N ILE A 181 -7.60 -18.16 3.13
CA ILE A 181 -8.73 -17.23 3.12
C ILE A 181 -8.63 -16.28 4.32
N LEU A 182 -8.36 -16.81 5.52
CA LEU A 182 -8.17 -16.00 6.73
C LEU A 182 -7.06 -14.97 6.57
N LEU A 183 -5.96 -15.33 5.90
CA LEU A 183 -4.85 -14.41 5.64
C LEU A 183 -5.24 -13.29 4.66
N ILE A 184 -6.03 -13.60 3.62
CA ILE A 184 -6.55 -12.58 2.69
C ILE A 184 -7.48 -11.63 3.44
N LEU A 185 -8.41 -12.16 4.24
CA LEU A 185 -9.32 -11.36 5.06
C LEU A 185 -8.56 -10.50 6.08
N ALA A 186 -7.58 -11.06 6.79
CA ALA A 186 -6.76 -10.32 7.73
C ALA A 186 -5.97 -9.18 7.05
N THR A 187 -5.47 -9.41 5.83
CA THR A 187 -4.76 -8.38 5.06
C THR A 187 -5.73 -7.28 4.61
N LEU A 188 -6.95 -7.62 4.19
CA LEU A 188 -8.00 -6.65 3.86
C LEU A 188 -8.39 -5.82 5.08
N SER A 189 -8.67 -6.45 6.22
CA SER A 189 -9.02 -5.75 7.45
C SER A 189 -7.91 -4.81 7.91
N TYR A 190 -6.65 -5.27 7.85
CA TYR A 190 -5.49 -4.42 8.12
C TYR A 190 -5.43 -3.24 7.14
N SER A 191 -5.61 -3.49 5.84
CA SER A 191 -5.57 -2.47 4.80
C SER A 191 -6.62 -1.38 5.03
N VAL A 192 -7.86 -1.74 5.39
CA VAL A 192 -8.92 -0.75 5.70
C VAL A 192 -8.57 0.09 6.93
N GLY A 193 -8.15 -0.56 8.03
CA GLY A 193 -7.77 0.15 9.26
C GLY A 193 -6.57 1.07 9.07
N PHE A 194 -5.53 0.57 8.42
CA PHE A 194 -4.31 1.33 8.14
C PHE A 194 -4.56 2.45 7.12
N CYS A 195 -5.39 2.21 6.10
CA CYS A 195 -5.84 3.23 5.16
C CYS A 195 -6.49 4.41 5.89
N THR A 196 -7.34 4.14 6.89
CA THR A 196 -8.04 5.17 7.66
C THR A 196 -7.06 6.06 8.42
N LEU A 197 -6.14 5.44 9.18
CA LEU A 197 -5.10 6.17 9.91
C LEU A 197 -4.24 7.01 8.96
N ARG A 198 -3.80 6.40 7.85
CA ARG A 198 -2.97 7.08 6.85
C ARG A 198 -3.71 8.23 6.20
N TYR A 199 -4.99 8.06 5.88
CA TYR A 199 -5.80 9.09 5.24
C TYR A 199 -5.98 10.31 6.13
N ILE A 200 -6.21 10.10 7.43
CA ILE A 200 -6.20 11.16 8.44
C ILE A 200 -4.88 11.91 8.41
N ILE A 201 -3.75 11.20 8.49
CA ILE A 201 -2.41 11.81 8.50
C ILE A 201 -2.16 12.60 7.20
N PHE A 202 -2.56 12.06 6.05
CA PHE A 202 -2.33 12.71 4.76
C PHE A 202 -3.09 14.03 4.64
N LEU A 203 -4.39 14.01 4.94
CA LEU A 203 -5.20 15.23 4.89
C LEU A 203 -4.79 16.23 5.95
N PHE A 204 -4.39 15.77 7.14
CA PHE A 204 -3.77 16.61 8.15
C PHE A 204 -2.53 17.33 7.62
N ILE A 205 -1.59 16.58 7.01
CA ILE A 205 -0.35 17.17 6.49
C ILE A 205 -0.63 18.19 5.37
N ILE A 206 -1.55 17.87 4.46
CA ILE A 206 -1.92 18.74 3.34
C ILE A 206 -2.60 20.03 3.83
N LYS A 207 -3.44 19.91 4.86
CA LYS A 207 -4.18 21.03 5.46
C LYS A 207 -3.28 21.95 6.28
N GLU A 208 -2.50 21.37 7.19
CA GLU A 208 -1.72 22.11 8.17
C GLU A 208 -0.41 22.65 7.58
N TYR A 209 0.30 21.79 6.84
CA TYR A 209 1.61 22.13 6.28
C TYR A 209 1.47 22.66 4.86
N SER A 210 1.24 21.78 3.88
CA SER A 210 1.09 22.21 2.49
C SER A 210 0.71 21.08 1.53
N ILE A 211 0.06 21.45 0.42
CA ILE A 211 -0.09 20.64 -0.80
C ILE A 211 1.27 20.20 -1.40
N PHE A 212 2.37 20.86 -1.04
CA PHE A 212 3.74 20.49 -1.44
C PHE A 212 4.07 19.00 -1.23
N TYR A 213 3.54 18.42 -0.14
CA TYR A 213 3.83 17.04 0.26
C TYR A 213 2.99 16.00 -0.47
N MET A 214 2.02 16.39 -1.32
CA MET A 214 1.10 15.45 -1.98
C MET A 214 1.83 14.32 -2.73
N ALA A 215 2.85 14.66 -3.53
CA ALA A 215 3.59 13.66 -4.30
C ALA A 215 4.28 12.63 -3.39
N LEU A 216 4.96 13.10 -2.33
CA LEU A 216 5.60 12.22 -1.36
C LEU A 216 4.57 11.33 -0.64
N LEU A 217 3.48 11.92 -0.14
CA LEU A 217 2.44 11.18 0.57
C LEU A 217 1.82 10.11 -0.33
N PHE A 218 1.48 10.46 -1.58
CA PHE A 218 0.89 9.52 -2.51
C PHE A 218 1.85 8.39 -2.90
N PHE A 219 3.01 8.72 -3.47
CA PHE A 219 3.87 7.71 -4.08
C PHE A 219 4.69 6.91 -3.07
N ALA A 220 5.22 7.56 -2.04
CA ALA A 220 6.07 6.87 -1.06
C ALA A 220 5.25 6.24 0.07
N PHE A 221 4.22 6.92 0.56
CA PHE A 221 3.44 6.44 1.71
C PHE A 221 2.09 5.82 1.34
N GLY A 222 1.61 5.99 0.11
CA GLY A 222 0.40 5.36 -0.42
C GLY A 222 0.68 3.93 -0.94
N PRO A 223 0.60 3.66 -2.26
CA PRO A 223 0.68 2.31 -2.82
C PRO A 223 1.95 1.53 -2.44
N LEU A 224 3.08 2.20 -2.22
CA LEU A 224 4.32 1.53 -1.82
C LEU A 224 4.19 0.85 -0.45
N ILE A 225 3.57 1.52 0.52
CA ILE A 225 3.30 0.91 1.84
C ILE A 225 2.28 -0.21 1.71
N ASP A 226 1.33 -0.08 0.77
CA ASP A 226 0.36 -1.14 0.47
C ASP A 226 1.07 -2.42 0.05
N PHE A 227 2.04 -2.30 -0.84
CA PHE A 227 2.90 -3.41 -1.23
C PHE A 227 3.71 -3.98 -0.06
N VAL A 228 4.29 -3.13 0.80
CA VAL A 228 5.11 -3.57 1.94
C VAL A 228 4.31 -4.47 2.88
N TYR A 229 3.09 -4.08 3.29
CA TYR A 229 2.33 -4.93 4.19
C TYR A 229 1.80 -6.19 3.50
N ILE A 230 1.41 -6.14 2.23
CA ILE A 230 0.99 -7.33 1.46
C ILE A 230 2.12 -8.36 1.43
N VAL A 231 3.34 -7.93 1.10
CA VAL A 231 4.54 -8.78 1.10
C VAL A 231 4.92 -9.21 2.53
N GLY A 232 4.69 -8.37 3.53
CA GLY A 232 4.88 -8.69 4.93
C GLY A 232 4.00 -9.86 5.39
N PHE A 233 2.69 -9.78 5.19
CA PHE A 233 1.75 -10.87 5.47
C PHE A 233 2.12 -12.15 4.72
N TYR A 234 2.53 -12.02 3.46
CA TYR A 234 3.05 -13.14 2.67
C TYR A 234 4.28 -13.79 3.29
N SER A 235 5.25 -12.99 3.71
CA SER A 235 6.49 -13.48 4.30
C SER A 235 6.24 -14.19 5.63
N VAL A 236 5.33 -13.67 6.47
CA VAL A 236 4.94 -14.29 7.73
C VAL A 236 4.27 -15.65 7.50
N TYR A 237 3.34 -15.72 6.56
CA TYR A 237 2.67 -16.98 6.22
C TYR A 237 3.65 -18.03 5.71
N ASN A 238 4.50 -17.66 4.75
CA ASN A 238 5.50 -18.56 4.20
C ASN A 238 6.48 -19.07 5.25
N ARG A 239 6.90 -18.21 6.18
CA ARG A 239 7.74 -18.63 7.29
C ARG A 239 7.05 -19.67 8.16
N ARG A 240 5.79 -19.45 8.53
CA ARG A 240 5.00 -20.42 9.34
C ARG A 240 4.82 -21.74 8.59
N LEU A 241 4.46 -21.66 7.32
CA LEU A 241 4.28 -22.84 6.48
C LEU A 241 5.59 -23.64 6.32
N ALA A 242 6.71 -22.95 6.10
CA ALA A 242 8.03 -23.59 5.99
C ALA A 242 8.43 -24.32 7.29
N ILE A 243 8.08 -23.78 8.45
CA ILE A 243 8.33 -24.43 9.75
C ILE A 243 7.44 -25.66 9.92
N GLN A 244 6.15 -25.57 9.59
CA GLN A 244 5.21 -26.71 9.69
C GLN A 244 5.60 -27.87 8.76
N LEU A 245 6.10 -27.56 7.57
CA LEU A 245 6.52 -28.57 6.58
C LEU A 245 7.94 -29.09 6.79
N LYS A 246 8.66 -28.58 7.81
CA LYS A 246 10.03 -28.99 8.15
C LYS A 246 10.03 -30.40 8.74
N GLY A 247 9.99 -31.41 7.87
CA GLY A 247 9.98 -32.84 8.23
C GLY A 247 8.95 -33.68 7.47
N SER A 248 8.01 -33.06 6.75
CA SER A 248 6.98 -33.78 6.00
C SER A 248 7.49 -34.25 4.63
N ALA A 249 8.11 -35.43 4.58
CA ALA A 249 8.67 -36.01 3.35
C ALA A 249 7.64 -36.17 2.21
N SER A 250 6.36 -36.36 2.54
CA SER A 250 5.26 -36.51 1.58
C SER A 250 4.96 -35.26 0.75
N VAL A 251 5.28 -34.08 1.29
CA VAL A 251 5.05 -32.78 0.62
C VAL A 251 6.24 -32.40 -0.27
N TRP A 252 7.44 -32.89 0.07
CA TRP A 252 8.66 -32.67 -0.69
C TRP A 252 8.86 -33.78 -1.72
N LYS A 253 7.99 -33.84 -2.75
CA LYS A 253 8.26 -34.69 -3.92
C LYS A 253 9.42 -34.10 -4.72
N TRP A 254 10.59 -34.72 -4.59
CA TRP A 254 11.73 -34.49 -5.47
C TRP A 254 11.42 -35.12 -6.84
N SER A 255 11.73 -34.43 -7.94
CA SER A 255 11.61 -35.02 -9.27
C SER A 255 12.66 -36.12 -9.42
N TYR A 256 12.21 -37.35 -9.60
CA TYR A 256 12.96 -38.35 -10.36
C TYR A 256 12.65 -38.14 -11.83
#